data_AF-A0A414RVQ9-F1
#
_entry.id   AF-A0A414RVQ9-F1
#
_cell.length_a   1.000
_cell.length_b   1.000
_cell.length_c   1.000
_cell.angle_alpha   90.00
_cell.angle_beta   90.00
_cell.angle_gamma   90.00
#
_symmetry.space_group_name_H-M   'P 1'
#
loop_
_entity.id
_entity.type
_entity.pdbx_description
1 polymer ?
#
loop_
_entity_poly.entity_id
_entity_poly.type
_entity_poly.pdbx_seq_one_letter_code
_entity_poly.pdbx_strand_id
1 'polypeptide(L)'
;MTEHHAISRRAFTLGLGLAALSPFVSLPETAGLGLPVRAAFAEDAATASVSLDNFVIRLRPAGYFRTASVNQDGNVRGNVCHLFNDGTSSKLILENVTTKNDDTNWYAIRTLLNFEEHKKTGYSIWSVDDDSDKDGKVIHVWGGEYDNKPSRAFAFERQSNGTYIIRDRTVEKETEKKDIKYLAIESNGEDQDNNKICHKSKSIPWELELIGYDMKKNDATVSSLDWITYSSYVDGPCWMKYVDDNKFLDELSIPGTHDSGTCSVDNDTEPQSSQVKCQQDYIPTQLLEGIRYFDIRLGKGDDPGIDHGDYYLLKKDAYFMHLSDVIGYFKTFLNENPTEALIMLVSRGNDEATDESVTTAFAKVLDDNPKLFYTSSRIPTLHEVRGKIVLLRRFRLAGNSVSGHTWGLDLTEWDDKIKAHSDSATMCVRPRRAGL
;
A
#
# COMPACT_ATOMS: atom_id res chain seq x y z
N MET A 1 -25.97 33.33 -22.03
CA MET A 1 -24.60 33.03 -22.51
C MET A 1 -23.66 33.98 -21.80
N THR A 2 -22.77 33.47 -20.97
CA THR A 2 -21.50 34.12 -20.60
C THR A 2 -20.61 33.06 -19.99
N GLU A 3 -19.44 32.89 -20.58
CA GLU A 3 -18.49 31.78 -20.40
C GLU A 3 -17.59 31.93 -19.17
N HIS A 4 -17.07 30.78 -18.75
CA HIS A 4 -16.09 30.55 -17.70
C HIS A 4 -14.64 30.79 -18.15
N HIS A 5 -13.81 31.27 -17.23
CA HIS A 5 -12.39 30.89 -17.16
C HIS A 5 -11.99 30.65 -15.70
N ALA A 6 -11.37 29.49 -15.45
CA ALA A 6 -10.90 29.03 -14.14
C ALA A 6 -9.54 29.66 -13.80
N ILE A 7 -9.40 30.12 -12.54
CA ILE A 7 -8.15 30.62 -11.96
C ILE A 7 -7.79 29.78 -10.74
N SER A 8 -6.60 29.17 -10.83
CA SER A 8 -5.88 28.46 -9.78
C SER A 8 -5.65 29.34 -8.55
N ARG A 9 -5.99 28.84 -7.35
CA ARG A 9 -5.82 29.57 -6.08
C ARG A 9 -4.59 29.07 -5.31
N ARG A 10 -3.44 29.70 -5.55
CA ARG A 10 -2.46 29.99 -4.49
C ARG A 10 -2.95 31.22 -3.70
N ALA A 11 -2.51 31.30 -2.44
CA ALA A 11 -2.70 32.35 -1.44
C ALA A 11 -3.92 32.19 -0.50
N PHE A 12 -3.65 31.71 0.71
CA PHE A 12 -4.06 32.41 1.93
C PHE A 12 -3.03 32.13 3.04
N THR A 13 -2.42 33.19 3.55
CA THR A 13 -1.55 33.21 4.74
C THR A 13 -2.12 34.25 5.69
N LEU A 14 -2.28 33.88 6.97
CA LEU A 14 -2.32 34.67 8.23
C LEU A 14 -3.10 33.79 9.23
N GLY A 15 -2.65 33.41 10.43
CA GLY A 15 -1.58 33.89 11.30
C GLY A 15 -2.17 34.21 12.69
N LEU A 16 -1.76 33.47 13.73
CA LEU A 16 -1.79 33.72 15.20
C LEU A 16 -1.70 32.34 15.90
N GLY A 17 -0.82 31.99 16.83
CA GLY A 17 0.26 32.67 17.55
C GLY A 17 0.49 31.96 18.90
N LEU A 18 1.77 31.68 19.23
CA LEU A 18 2.35 31.23 20.52
C LEU A 18 2.00 29.83 21.06
N ALA A 19 2.85 29.11 21.81
CA ALA A 19 4.30 29.07 22.03
C ALA A 19 4.53 27.93 23.04
N ALA A 20 5.50 27.02 22.82
CA ALA A 20 6.27 26.39 23.90
C ALA A 20 7.54 25.74 23.34
N LEU A 21 8.65 26.03 24.01
CA LEU A 21 10.04 25.84 23.63
C LEU A 21 10.66 24.67 24.43
N SER A 22 11.49 23.87 23.73
CA SER A 22 12.74 23.22 24.20
C SER A 22 12.68 21.94 25.06
N PRO A 23 13.77 21.13 25.14
CA PRO A 23 14.95 21.03 24.26
C PRO A 23 15.28 19.59 23.78
N PHE A 24 16.09 19.55 22.73
CA PHE A 24 17.02 18.46 22.42
C PHE A 24 17.88 18.08 23.64
N VAL A 25 17.98 16.79 23.94
CA VAL A 25 19.11 16.21 24.68
C VAL A 25 19.64 15.02 23.88
N SER A 26 20.92 15.08 23.58
CA SER A 26 21.71 14.07 22.88
C SER A 26 22.16 12.93 23.80
N LEU A 27 21.97 11.68 23.32
CA LEU A 27 22.80 10.45 23.48
C LEU A 27 23.02 9.87 24.91
N PRO A 28 23.17 8.52 25.09
CA PRO A 28 24.17 7.69 24.40
C PRO A 28 23.76 6.26 23.97
N GLU A 29 24.72 5.65 23.28
CA GLU A 29 24.86 4.29 22.75
C GLU A 29 24.47 3.12 23.68
N THR A 30 24.25 1.98 23.01
CA THR A 30 24.32 0.59 23.50
C THR A 30 23.22 0.09 24.43
N ALA A 31 22.29 -0.67 23.84
CA ALA A 31 21.80 -1.90 24.43
C ALA A 31 21.37 -2.85 23.31
N GLY A 32 22.22 -3.84 23.03
CA GLY A 32 21.79 -5.01 22.28
C GLY A 32 20.69 -5.72 23.05
N LEU A 33 19.57 -5.97 22.40
CA LEU A 33 18.56 -6.88 22.90
C LEU A 33 18.24 -7.85 21.77
N GLY A 34 18.70 -9.08 21.97
CA GLY A 34 18.20 -10.24 21.24
C GLY A 34 16.69 -10.31 21.44
N LEU A 35 15.97 -9.94 20.40
CA LEU A 35 14.55 -10.23 20.27
C LEU A 35 14.42 -11.49 19.41
N PRO A 36 13.60 -12.46 19.82
CA PRO A 36 13.38 -13.66 19.03
C PRO A 36 12.74 -13.26 17.71
N VAL A 37 13.27 -13.79 16.61
CA VAL A 37 12.73 -13.65 15.26
C VAL A 37 11.26 -14.07 15.31
N ARG A 38 10.34 -13.10 15.22
CA ARG A 38 8.89 -13.33 15.21
C ARG A 38 8.46 -13.61 13.79
N ALA A 39 7.86 -14.78 13.58
CA ALA A 39 7.18 -15.12 12.35
C ALA A 39 5.93 -14.23 12.23
N ALA A 40 5.85 -13.42 11.18
CA ALA A 40 4.61 -12.89 10.70
C ALA A 40 4.48 -13.30 9.23
N PHE A 41 3.40 -14.03 8.95
CA PHE A 41 2.82 -14.23 7.62
C PHE A 41 3.79 -14.47 6.45
N ALA A 42 4.69 -15.43 6.63
CA ALA A 42 5.16 -16.33 5.60
C ALA A 42 5.79 -17.55 6.29
N GLU A 43 5.40 -18.76 5.88
CA GLU A 43 6.32 -19.88 6.01
C GLU A 43 7.57 -19.54 5.18
N ASP A 44 8.72 -19.81 5.79
CA ASP A 44 10.09 -19.56 5.31
C ASP A 44 10.61 -18.12 5.39
N ALA A 45 11.43 -17.90 6.42
CA ALA A 45 12.36 -16.78 6.50
C ALA A 45 13.34 -16.86 5.33
N ALA A 46 13.19 -16.00 4.32
CA ALA A 46 14.15 -15.88 3.24
C ALA A 46 15.51 -15.43 3.83
N THR A 47 16.46 -16.36 3.88
CA THR A 47 17.88 -16.06 4.11
C THR A 47 18.36 -15.08 3.04
N ALA A 48 19.14 -14.08 3.45
CA ALA A 48 19.64 -12.94 2.67
C ALA A 48 20.57 -13.26 1.47
N SER A 49 20.40 -14.40 0.80
CA SER A 49 21.19 -14.81 -0.36
C SER A 49 20.39 -15.47 -1.49
N VAL A 50 19.06 -15.34 -1.51
CA VAL A 50 18.25 -15.86 -2.63
C VAL A 50 18.08 -14.72 -3.64
N SER A 51 18.60 -14.93 -4.84
CA SER A 51 18.61 -13.96 -5.93
C SER A 51 17.25 -13.28 -6.13
N LEU A 52 17.27 -11.96 -6.37
CA LEU A 52 16.06 -11.13 -6.52
C LEU A 52 15.26 -11.42 -7.81
N ASP A 53 15.80 -12.24 -8.71
CA ASP A 53 15.26 -12.51 -10.05
C ASP A 53 13.96 -13.32 -10.07
N ASN A 54 13.59 -13.85 -8.93
CA ASN A 54 12.37 -14.62 -8.78
C ASN A 54 11.16 -13.72 -8.52
N PHE A 55 11.37 -12.51 -7.99
CA PHE A 55 10.31 -11.67 -7.45
C PHE A 55 9.86 -10.56 -8.41
N VAL A 56 8.56 -10.32 -8.38
CA VAL A 56 7.91 -9.07 -8.74
C VAL A 56 8.11 -8.08 -7.60
N ILE A 57 8.60 -6.90 -7.93
CA ILE A 57 8.95 -5.86 -6.97
C ILE A 57 8.22 -4.55 -7.27
N ARG A 58 8.12 -3.72 -6.24
CA ARG A 58 7.81 -2.29 -6.30
C ARG A 58 9.02 -1.56 -5.75
N LEU A 59 9.30 -0.40 -6.33
CA LEU A 59 10.46 0.38 -5.95
C LEU A 59 10.02 1.79 -5.57
N ARG A 60 10.48 2.28 -4.42
CA ARG A 60 10.12 3.61 -3.91
C ARG A 60 11.34 4.26 -3.26
N PRO A 61 11.63 5.56 -3.45
CA PRO A 61 12.70 6.19 -2.69
C PRO A 61 12.35 6.24 -1.20
N ALA A 62 13.32 6.02 -0.32
CA ALA A 62 13.03 5.94 1.11
C ALA A 62 12.50 7.28 1.64
N GLY A 63 11.41 7.21 2.41
CA GLY A 63 10.71 8.41 2.92
C GLY A 63 9.80 9.11 1.90
N TYR A 64 9.62 8.58 0.69
CA TYR A 64 8.63 9.06 -0.27
C TYR A 64 7.32 8.27 -0.13
N PHE A 65 6.19 8.85 -0.52
CA PHE A 65 4.89 8.15 -0.52
C PHE A 65 4.59 7.38 -1.82
N ARG A 66 5.47 7.48 -2.83
CA ARG A 66 5.15 7.12 -4.22
C ARG A 66 6.10 6.10 -4.80
N THR A 67 5.56 5.14 -5.54
CA THR A 67 6.34 4.12 -6.22
C THR A 67 6.79 4.58 -7.61
N ALA A 68 7.87 3.98 -8.11
CA ALA A 68 8.27 4.08 -9.50
C ALA A 68 7.17 3.58 -10.44
N SER A 69 6.95 4.32 -11.51
CA SER A 69 5.96 4.03 -12.56
C SER A 69 6.50 4.48 -13.93
N VAL A 70 5.79 4.16 -15.02
CA VAL A 70 6.12 4.55 -16.38
C VAL A 70 5.17 5.65 -16.84
N ASN A 71 5.70 6.73 -17.43
CA ASN A 71 4.89 7.83 -17.93
C ASN A 71 3.84 7.33 -18.93
N GLN A 72 2.56 7.67 -18.67
CA GLN A 72 1.38 7.28 -19.46
C GLN A 72 1.08 5.77 -19.52
N ASP A 73 1.71 4.93 -18.69
CA ASP A 73 1.44 3.48 -18.48
C ASP A 73 1.29 2.59 -19.75
N GLY A 74 1.48 3.14 -20.95
CA GLY A 74 1.27 2.49 -22.24
C GLY A 74 2.52 1.87 -22.84
N ASN A 75 2.30 0.94 -23.78
CA ASN A 75 3.33 0.18 -24.48
C ASN A 75 4.12 1.06 -25.47
N VAL A 76 5.14 1.80 -25.00
CA VAL A 76 5.95 2.64 -25.90
C VAL A 76 7.44 2.63 -25.51
N ARG A 77 8.27 2.29 -26.50
CA ARG A 77 9.73 2.46 -26.50
C ARG A 77 10.08 3.94 -26.31
N GLY A 78 10.89 4.25 -25.31
CA GLY A 78 11.31 5.62 -25.00
C GLY A 78 10.40 6.33 -23.99
N ASN A 79 9.51 5.61 -23.28
CA ASN A 79 8.81 6.19 -22.14
C ASN A 79 9.74 6.38 -20.96
N VAL A 80 9.44 7.38 -20.13
CA VAL A 80 10.27 7.76 -19.00
C VAL A 80 9.76 7.13 -17.71
N CYS A 81 10.66 6.70 -16.83
CA CYS A 81 10.30 6.21 -15.49
C CYS A 81 10.16 7.37 -14.49
N HIS A 82 9.05 7.43 -13.74
CA HIS A 82 8.61 8.57 -12.93
C HIS A 82 8.10 8.15 -11.54
N LEU A 83 7.88 9.12 -10.66
CA LEU A 83 7.05 8.99 -9.44
C LEU A 83 5.70 9.70 -9.64
N PHE A 84 4.60 9.03 -9.30
CA PHE A 84 3.22 9.55 -9.41
C PHE A 84 2.40 9.26 -8.15
N ASN A 85 1.39 10.11 -7.89
CA ASN A 85 0.45 9.97 -6.77
C ASN A 85 -0.71 9.06 -7.16
N ASP A 86 -1.07 9.15 -8.44
CA ASP A 86 -2.21 8.55 -9.10
C ASP A 86 -1.73 7.81 -10.35
N GLY A 87 -2.21 6.57 -10.52
CA GLY A 87 -1.72 5.64 -11.53
C GLY A 87 -1.31 4.31 -10.92
N THR A 88 -1.23 3.27 -11.75
CA THR A 88 -0.76 1.98 -11.25
C THR A 88 0.73 2.03 -10.99
N SER A 89 1.12 1.73 -9.75
CA SER A 89 2.50 1.36 -9.45
C SER A 89 2.96 0.30 -10.45
N SER A 90 3.95 0.60 -11.30
CA SER A 90 4.43 -0.38 -12.28
C SER A 90 5.10 -1.51 -11.51
N LYS A 91 4.55 -2.72 -11.63
CA LYS A 91 5.18 -3.92 -11.09
C LYS A 91 6.44 -4.20 -11.91
N LEU A 92 7.56 -4.40 -11.24
CA LEU A 92 8.85 -4.63 -11.88
C LEU A 92 9.30 -6.07 -11.65
N ILE A 93 10.01 -6.66 -12.62
CA ILE A 93 10.71 -7.93 -12.44
C ILE A 93 12.20 -7.65 -12.51
N LEU A 94 12.96 -8.30 -11.64
CA LEU A 94 14.40 -8.32 -11.76
C LEU A 94 14.79 -9.58 -12.56
N GLU A 95 15.70 -9.45 -13.50
CA GLU A 95 16.30 -10.58 -14.20
C GLU A 95 17.79 -10.58 -13.88
N ASN A 96 18.32 -11.68 -13.36
CA ASN A 96 19.75 -11.79 -13.12
C ASN A 96 20.50 -11.87 -14.47
N VAL A 97 21.33 -10.87 -14.74
CA VAL A 97 22.11 -10.69 -15.97
C VAL A 97 23.62 -10.71 -15.69
N THR A 98 24.01 -11.34 -14.58
CA THR A 98 25.40 -11.49 -14.16
C THR A 98 26.17 -12.35 -15.16
N THR A 99 27.38 -11.93 -15.52
CA THR A 99 28.26 -12.71 -16.42
C THR A 99 29.24 -13.55 -15.62
N LYS A 100 29.87 -14.55 -16.26
CA LYS A 100 30.82 -15.47 -15.60
C LYS A 100 32.03 -14.80 -14.92
N ASN A 101 32.34 -13.57 -15.30
CA ASN A 101 33.49 -12.82 -14.80
C ASN A 101 33.10 -11.68 -13.85
N ASP A 102 31.83 -11.59 -13.47
CA ASP A 102 31.35 -10.54 -12.58
C ASP A 102 31.37 -11.01 -11.12
N ASP A 103 31.97 -10.20 -10.24
CA ASP A 103 31.92 -10.41 -8.79
C ASP A 103 30.66 -9.80 -8.15
N THR A 104 29.82 -9.13 -8.96
CA THR A 104 28.61 -8.42 -8.52
C THR A 104 27.39 -8.98 -9.23
N ASN A 105 26.31 -9.22 -8.47
CA ASN A 105 25.02 -9.61 -9.05
C ASN A 105 24.39 -8.43 -9.78
N TRP A 106 24.28 -8.54 -11.11
CA TRP A 106 23.65 -7.53 -11.96
C TRP A 106 22.24 -7.95 -12.31
N TYR A 107 21.31 -7.00 -12.24
CA TYR A 107 19.91 -7.20 -12.56
C TYR A 107 19.46 -6.25 -13.67
N ALA A 108 18.75 -6.79 -14.66
CA ALA A 108 17.92 -6.00 -15.54
C ALA A 108 16.56 -5.76 -14.87
N ILE A 109 16.10 -4.50 -14.85
CA ILE A 109 14.78 -4.12 -14.34
C ILE A 109 13.80 -4.15 -15.51
N ARG A 110 12.80 -5.01 -15.43
CA ARG A 110 11.76 -5.21 -16.44
C ARG A 110 10.44 -4.67 -15.94
N THR A 111 9.71 -3.96 -16.81
CA THR A 111 8.35 -3.51 -16.52
C THR A 111 7.35 -4.55 -17.02
N LEU A 112 6.43 -4.98 -16.15
CA LEU A 112 5.32 -5.84 -16.55
C LEU A 112 4.29 -5.01 -17.32
N LEU A 113 3.87 -5.51 -18.49
CA LEU A 113 2.87 -4.90 -19.36
C LEU A 113 1.56 -5.70 -19.31
N ASN A 114 0.43 -5.00 -19.22
CA ASN A 114 -0.93 -5.47 -19.56
C ASN A 114 -1.38 -6.84 -19.01
N PHE A 115 -0.97 -7.24 -17.80
CA PHE A 115 -1.53 -8.39 -17.06
C PHE A 115 -1.71 -9.73 -17.83
N GLU A 116 -1.09 -9.92 -19.00
CA GLU A 116 -1.04 -11.23 -19.66
C GLU A 116 0.00 -12.10 -18.93
N GLU A 117 -0.40 -12.60 -17.76
CA GLU A 117 0.41 -13.38 -16.82
C GLU A 117 0.96 -14.71 -17.37
N HIS A 118 0.73 -15.05 -18.64
CA HIS A 118 0.97 -16.42 -19.14
C HIS A 118 1.76 -16.54 -20.44
N LYS A 119 2.30 -15.46 -21.02
CA LYS A 119 3.19 -15.56 -22.19
C LYS A 119 4.36 -14.58 -22.13
N LYS A 120 5.59 -15.13 -22.27
CA LYS A 120 6.84 -14.38 -22.48
C LYS A 120 6.84 -13.70 -23.86
N THR A 121 6.03 -12.67 -24.08
CA THR A 121 6.01 -11.96 -25.36
C THR A 121 6.14 -10.46 -25.16
N GLY A 122 7.33 -9.90 -25.46
CA GLY A 122 7.52 -8.47 -25.75
C GLY A 122 7.98 -7.56 -24.60
N TYR A 123 9.07 -7.89 -23.90
CA TYR A 123 9.46 -7.18 -22.67
C TYR A 123 9.95 -5.72 -22.86
N SER A 124 9.68 -4.94 -21.82
CA SER A 124 10.08 -3.55 -21.59
C SER A 124 11.19 -3.48 -20.54
N ILE A 125 12.42 -3.12 -20.92
CA ILE A 125 13.61 -3.06 -20.05
C ILE A 125 13.99 -1.62 -19.74
N TRP A 126 14.37 -1.35 -18.49
CA TRP A 126 14.90 -0.04 -18.10
C TRP A 126 16.31 0.15 -18.66
N SER A 127 16.56 1.34 -19.21
CA SER A 127 17.86 1.72 -19.76
C SER A 127 18.13 3.19 -19.46
N VAL A 128 19.39 3.53 -19.19
CA VAL A 128 19.83 4.92 -19.24
C VAL A 128 19.65 5.45 -20.67
N ASP A 129 19.07 6.65 -20.79
CA ASP A 129 18.83 7.31 -22.07
C ASP A 129 20.09 7.43 -22.93
N ASP A 130 19.97 7.09 -24.21
CA ASP A 130 21.07 7.01 -25.19
C ASP A 130 22.29 6.19 -24.74
N ASP A 131 22.14 5.27 -23.77
CA ASP A 131 23.24 4.54 -23.14
C ASP A 131 24.32 5.49 -22.54
N SER A 132 23.92 6.70 -22.16
CA SER A 132 24.83 7.75 -21.73
C SER A 132 25.43 7.48 -20.34
N ASP A 133 26.68 7.89 -20.14
CA ASP A 133 27.38 7.88 -18.84
C ASP A 133 27.31 9.24 -18.11
N LYS A 134 26.51 10.19 -18.62
CA LYS A 134 26.45 11.57 -18.14
C LYS A 134 25.51 11.71 -16.95
N ASP A 135 25.97 12.37 -15.91
CA ASP A 135 25.17 12.66 -14.73
C ASP A 135 23.79 13.28 -15.06
N GLY A 136 22.74 12.76 -14.42
CA GLY A 136 21.37 13.25 -14.57
C GLY A 136 20.60 12.67 -15.75
N LYS A 137 21.17 11.74 -16.53
CA LYS A 137 20.42 11.11 -17.64
C LYS A 137 19.27 10.27 -17.13
N VAL A 138 18.18 10.39 -17.85
CA VAL A 138 16.88 9.86 -17.47
C VAL A 138 16.82 8.36 -17.77
N ILE A 139 16.11 7.60 -16.93
CA ILE A 139 15.84 6.18 -17.17
C ILE A 139 14.59 6.06 -18.03
N HIS A 140 14.75 5.36 -19.15
CA HIS A 140 13.69 5.10 -20.10
C HIS A 140 13.39 3.61 -20.17
N VAL A 141 12.18 3.30 -20.61
CA VAL A 141 11.73 1.95 -20.92
C VAL A 141 11.94 1.68 -22.40
N TRP A 142 12.64 0.59 -22.71
CA TRP A 142 12.92 0.15 -24.07
C TRP A 142 12.30 -1.21 -24.34
N GLY A 143 11.79 -1.44 -25.54
CA GLY A 143 11.36 -2.77 -25.96
C GLY A 143 12.56 -3.65 -26.31
N GLY A 144 12.54 -4.90 -25.83
CA GLY A 144 13.51 -5.93 -26.17
C GLY A 144 14.01 -6.73 -24.97
N GLU A 145 14.88 -7.69 -25.27
CA GLU A 145 15.60 -8.46 -24.25
C GLU A 145 16.85 -7.71 -23.78
N TYR A 146 17.42 -8.16 -22.66
CA TYR A 146 18.75 -7.74 -22.26
C TYR A 146 19.78 -8.13 -23.32
N ASP A 147 20.48 -7.14 -23.88
CA ASP A 147 21.41 -7.25 -25.01
C ASP A 147 22.87 -7.04 -24.57
N ASN A 148 23.19 -7.29 -23.30
CA ASN A 148 24.51 -7.09 -22.69
C ASN A 148 25.00 -5.63 -22.63
N LYS A 149 24.09 -4.67 -22.79
CA LYS A 149 24.37 -3.25 -22.60
C LYS A 149 24.48 -2.89 -21.10
N PRO A 150 25.58 -2.23 -20.68
CA PRO A 150 25.74 -1.80 -19.28
C PRO A 150 24.65 -0.85 -18.78
N SER A 151 24.09 -0.02 -19.67
CA SER A 151 22.99 0.91 -19.37
C SER A 151 21.69 0.25 -18.90
N ARG A 152 21.58 -1.09 -19.02
CA ARG A 152 20.40 -1.89 -18.66
C ARG A 152 20.64 -2.80 -17.45
N ALA A 153 21.76 -2.66 -16.76
CA ALA A 153 22.15 -3.49 -15.64
C ALA A 153 22.35 -2.66 -14.36
N PHE A 154 21.72 -3.12 -13.28
CA PHE A 154 21.70 -2.45 -11.98
C PHE A 154 22.05 -3.43 -10.86
N ALA A 155 22.86 -3.01 -9.90
CA ALA A 155 23.20 -3.77 -8.71
C ALA A 155 22.46 -3.19 -7.49
N PHE A 156 21.84 -4.07 -6.72
CA PHE A 156 21.05 -3.72 -5.53
C PHE A 156 21.89 -3.98 -4.28
N GLU A 157 22.44 -2.91 -3.70
CA GLU A 157 23.30 -2.97 -2.52
C GLU A 157 22.47 -2.72 -1.25
N ARG A 158 22.17 -3.78 -0.51
CA ARG A 158 21.38 -3.70 0.74
C ARG A 158 22.16 -2.98 1.85
N GLN A 159 21.49 -2.05 2.52
CA GLN A 159 22.01 -1.26 3.63
C GLN A 159 21.59 -1.86 4.99
N SER A 160 22.24 -1.42 6.07
CA SER A 160 21.95 -1.93 7.43
C SER A 160 20.54 -1.61 7.93
N ASN A 161 19.92 -0.54 7.41
CA ASN A 161 18.57 -0.10 7.73
C ASN A 161 17.48 -0.69 6.79
N GLY A 162 17.80 -1.76 6.06
CA GLY A 162 16.86 -2.41 5.14
C GLY A 162 16.67 -1.73 3.78
N THR A 163 17.12 -0.48 3.62
CA THR A 163 17.06 0.20 2.31
C THR A 163 18.12 -0.34 1.34
N TYR A 164 18.00 0.01 0.07
CA TYR A 164 18.91 -0.36 -1.00
C TYR A 164 19.54 0.88 -1.62
N ILE A 165 20.83 0.78 -1.95
CA ILE A 165 21.49 1.68 -2.89
C ILE A 165 21.55 0.95 -4.22
N ILE A 166 21.02 1.56 -5.28
CA ILE A 166 20.95 0.93 -6.59
C ILE A 166 22.01 1.56 -7.48
N ARG A 167 23.04 0.79 -7.80
CA ARG A 167 24.16 1.20 -8.63
C ARG A 167 23.91 0.79 -10.09
N ASP A 168 24.23 1.64 -11.05
CA ASP A 168 24.18 1.25 -12.47
C ASP A 168 25.55 0.79 -12.98
N ARG A 169 25.53 -0.01 -14.05
CA ARG A 169 26.73 -0.61 -14.64
C ARG A 169 27.40 0.26 -15.71
N THR A 170 26.86 1.44 -16.07
CA THR A 170 27.29 2.20 -17.26
C THR A 170 28.79 2.51 -17.29
N VAL A 171 29.39 2.71 -16.13
CA VAL A 171 30.77 3.20 -15.97
C VAL A 171 31.81 2.11 -15.70
N GLU A 172 31.44 0.82 -15.63
CA GLU A 172 32.39 -0.25 -15.27
C GLU A 172 33.27 -0.75 -16.43
N LYS A 173 32.93 -0.45 -17.69
CA LYS A 173 33.67 -0.96 -18.85
C LYS A 173 34.94 -0.18 -19.21
N GLU A 174 35.23 0.93 -18.53
CA GLU A 174 36.38 1.76 -18.87
C GLU A 174 37.52 1.63 -17.86
N THR A 175 38.73 1.45 -18.39
CA THR A 175 40.00 1.32 -17.67
C THR A 175 40.43 2.62 -16.95
N GLU A 176 39.68 3.70 -17.11
CA GLU A 176 39.87 4.97 -16.43
C GLU A 176 38.83 5.09 -15.31
N LYS A 177 39.27 5.51 -14.11
CA LYS A 177 38.43 5.67 -12.92
C LYS A 177 37.32 6.69 -13.18
N LYS A 178 36.18 6.25 -13.70
CA LYS A 178 34.95 7.03 -13.81
C LYS A 178 34.17 6.93 -12.50
N ASP A 179 33.55 8.05 -12.10
CA ASP A 179 32.71 8.11 -10.90
C ASP A 179 31.49 7.19 -11.04
N ILE A 180 31.30 6.34 -10.04
CA ILE A 180 30.14 5.43 -9.94
C ILE A 180 28.84 6.22 -10.05
N LYS A 181 27.88 5.66 -10.79
CA LYS A 181 26.53 6.22 -10.95
C LYS A 181 25.49 5.31 -10.29
N TYR A 182 24.40 5.94 -9.87
CA TYR A 182 23.35 5.35 -9.05
C TYR A 182 21.97 5.75 -9.59
N LEU A 183 21.00 4.86 -9.44
CA LEU A 183 19.60 5.17 -9.66
C LEU A 183 19.14 6.21 -8.63
N ALA A 184 18.60 7.32 -9.11
CA ALA A 184 18.20 8.47 -8.32
C ALA A 184 16.99 9.18 -8.96
N ILE A 185 16.58 10.30 -8.37
CA ILE A 185 15.48 11.15 -8.84
C ILE A 185 16.01 12.48 -9.38
N GLU A 186 15.37 13.04 -10.40
CA GLU A 186 15.79 14.26 -11.12
C GLU A 186 15.82 15.47 -10.18
N SER A 187 14.77 15.69 -9.40
CA SER A 187 14.65 16.80 -8.47
C SER A 187 15.17 16.44 -7.06
N ASN A 188 15.83 17.38 -6.39
CA ASN A 188 16.20 17.27 -4.96
C ASN A 188 15.08 17.79 -4.02
N GLY A 189 13.87 18.04 -4.55
CA GLY A 189 12.80 18.77 -3.87
C GLY A 189 11.64 17.88 -3.41
N GLU A 190 10.77 18.46 -2.57
CA GLU A 190 9.57 17.80 -2.02
C GLU A 190 8.41 17.65 -3.01
N ASP A 191 8.54 18.13 -4.25
CA ASP A 191 7.53 17.91 -5.28
C ASP A 191 7.65 16.48 -5.82
N GLN A 192 6.73 15.64 -5.35
CA GLN A 192 6.72 14.20 -5.59
C GLN A 192 5.98 13.84 -6.88
N ASP A 193 5.34 14.79 -7.55
CA ASP A 193 4.63 14.61 -8.81
C ASP A 193 5.57 14.82 -10.01
N ASN A 194 5.55 13.91 -10.99
CA ASN A 194 6.32 13.98 -12.24
C ASN A 194 7.86 13.96 -12.09
N ASN A 195 8.38 13.51 -10.93
CA ASN A 195 9.82 13.42 -10.74
C ASN A 195 10.38 12.22 -11.52
N LYS A 196 11.33 12.45 -12.42
CA LYS A 196 11.91 11.40 -13.27
C LYS A 196 12.96 10.60 -12.50
N ILE A 197 13.01 9.32 -12.80
CA ILE A 197 14.13 8.47 -12.40
C ILE A 197 15.28 8.74 -13.37
N CYS A 198 16.47 8.95 -12.82
CA CYS A 198 17.69 9.23 -13.55
C CYS A 198 18.86 8.49 -12.92
N HIS A 199 20.00 8.45 -13.61
CA HIS A 199 21.25 8.02 -12.99
C HIS A 199 22.10 9.24 -12.59
N LYS A 200 22.66 9.22 -11.38
CA LYS A 200 23.43 10.32 -10.78
C LYS A 200 24.62 9.80 -10.00
N SER A 201 25.61 10.67 -9.81
CA SER A 201 26.83 10.42 -9.02
C SER A 201 26.54 10.35 -7.52
N LYS A 202 25.39 10.90 -7.10
CA LYS A 202 24.92 10.85 -5.71
C LYS A 202 23.80 9.83 -5.61
N SER A 203 23.96 8.86 -4.71
CA SER A 203 22.94 7.86 -4.42
C SER A 203 21.82 8.40 -3.53
N ILE A 204 20.68 7.72 -3.56
CA ILE A 204 19.59 7.86 -2.61
C ILE A 204 19.19 6.48 -2.10
N PRO A 205 18.69 6.37 -0.86
CA PRO A 205 18.13 5.13 -0.36
C PRO A 205 16.81 4.80 -1.08
N TRP A 206 16.64 3.53 -1.43
CA TRP A 206 15.42 2.97 -2.01
C TRP A 206 14.83 1.91 -1.09
N GLU A 207 13.52 1.91 -0.97
CA GLU A 207 12.73 0.84 -0.40
C GLU A 207 12.28 -0.09 -1.52
N LEU A 208 12.51 -1.38 -1.33
CA LEU A 208 12.16 -2.44 -2.26
C LEU A 208 11.08 -3.29 -1.62
N GLU A 209 9.88 -3.26 -2.21
CA GLU A 209 8.74 -4.06 -1.79
C GLU A 209 8.67 -5.31 -2.67
N LEU A 210 8.60 -6.49 -2.05
CA LEU A 210 8.40 -7.76 -2.75
C LEU A 210 6.90 -8.04 -2.87
N ILE A 211 6.34 -7.83 -4.06
CA ILE A 211 4.90 -7.97 -4.34
C ILE A 211 4.53 -9.44 -4.64
N GLY A 212 5.49 -10.28 -5.03
CA GLY A 212 5.33 -11.74 -5.10
C GLY A 212 6.13 -12.47 -6.19
N TYR A 213 5.99 -13.80 -6.19
CA TYR A 213 6.50 -14.82 -7.12
C TYR A 213 7.94 -15.36 -6.93
N ASP A 214 8.07 -16.67 -7.15
CA ASP A 214 9.20 -17.42 -7.71
C ASP A 214 8.65 -18.05 -9.00
N MET A 215 9.38 -17.98 -10.12
CA MET A 215 8.96 -18.51 -11.42
C MET A 215 8.75 -20.04 -11.51
N LYS A 216 8.73 -20.72 -10.36
CA LYS A 216 8.44 -22.14 -10.23
C LYS A 216 7.08 -22.31 -9.54
N LYS A 217 6.19 -23.01 -10.24
CA LYS A 217 4.81 -23.37 -9.86
C LYS A 217 4.52 -23.47 -8.35
N ASN A 218 3.49 -22.73 -7.96
CA ASN A 218 2.41 -23.08 -7.01
C ASN A 218 2.47 -22.65 -5.54
N ASP A 219 3.48 -21.93 -5.04
CA ASP A 219 3.48 -21.46 -3.63
C ASP A 219 3.73 -19.95 -3.54
N ALA A 220 2.70 -19.19 -3.18
CA ALA A 220 2.71 -17.72 -3.13
C ALA A 220 2.71 -17.19 -1.69
N THR A 221 3.85 -17.29 -1.00
CA THR A 221 4.12 -16.48 0.19
C THR A 221 4.77 -15.16 -0.25
N VAL A 222 4.16 -14.00 0.03
CA VAL A 222 4.98 -12.75 0.13
C VAL A 222 5.50 -12.68 1.54
N SER A 223 6.79 -12.93 1.69
CA SER A 223 7.56 -12.65 2.89
C SER A 223 8.14 -11.25 2.74
N SER A 224 7.41 -10.25 3.22
CA SER A 224 8.03 -8.95 3.48
C SER A 224 8.73 -9.04 4.84
N LEU A 225 9.92 -9.65 4.89
CA LEU A 225 10.74 -9.70 6.11
C LEU A 225 11.09 -8.29 6.64
N ASP A 226 11.09 -7.27 5.77
CA ASP A 226 11.67 -5.98 6.09
C ASP A 226 10.65 -4.91 6.55
N TRP A 227 9.36 -5.05 6.21
CA TRP A 227 8.37 -4.03 6.63
C TRP A 227 8.16 -4.00 8.17
N ILE A 228 8.28 -5.15 8.85
CA ILE A 228 8.14 -5.27 10.31
C ILE A 228 9.31 -4.56 11.02
N THR A 229 10.49 -4.51 10.39
CA THR A 229 11.72 -3.98 10.98
C THR A 229 11.98 -2.52 10.54
N TYR A 230 11.56 -2.14 9.33
CA TYR A 230 11.92 -0.88 8.67
C TYR A 230 10.73 -0.23 7.95
N SER A 231 9.57 -0.18 8.60
CA SER A 231 8.43 0.62 8.11
C SER A 231 8.85 2.08 7.91
N SER A 232 8.46 2.67 6.77
CA SER A 232 8.67 4.09 6.47
C SER A 232 7.77 5.02 7.30
N TYR A 233 6.82 4.45 8.06
CA TYR A 233 6.09 5.18 9.09
C TYR A 233 6.96 5.32 10.33
N VAL A 234 7.26 6.57 10.72
CA VAL A 234 8.19 6.94 11.80
C VAL A 234 7.88 6.22 13.13
N ASP A 235 6.61 5.85 13.37
CA ASP A 235 6.15 5.22 14.61
C ASP A 235 5.89 3.70 14.50
N GLY A 236 6.11 3.11 13.31
CA GLY A 236 5.82 1.71 13.00
C GLY A 236 4.31 1.39 12.96
N PRO A 237 3.92 0.11 12.80
CA PRO A 237 2.52 -0.28 12.69
C PRO A 237 1.72 0.11 13.94
N CYS A 238 2.30 0.04 15.13
CA CYS A 238 1.57 0.11 16.41
C CYS A 238 1.61 1.51 17.04
N TRP A 239 0.95 2.48 16.39
CA TRP A 239 0.95 3.86 16.85
C TRP A 239 -0.03 4.12 18.02
N MET A 240 -1.12 3.34 18.13
CA MET A 240 -2.12 3.58 19.18
C MET A 240 -1.57 3.31 20.59
N LYS A 241 -0.49 2.54 20.74
CA LYS A 241 0.17 2.31 22.05
C LYS A 241 0.70 3.58 22.72
N TYR A 242 0.91 4.66 21.95
CA TYR A 242 1.38 5.95 22.46
C TYR A 242 0.24 6.92 22.82
N VAL A 243 -1.01 6.54 22.54
CA VAL A 243 -2.20 7.35 22.80
C VAL A 243 -2.73 7.05 24.21
N ASP A 244 -3.16 8.09 24.93
CA ASP A 244 -3.81 7.96 26.24
C ASP A 244 -5.08 7.11 26.14
N ASP A 245 -5.17 6.11 27.01
CA ASP A 245 -6.28 5.18 27.15
C ASP A 245 -7.65 5.86 27.34
N ASN A 246 -7.68 7.04 27.95
CA ASN A 246 -8.91 7.77 28.24
C ASN A 246 -9.47 8.56 27.05
N LYS A 247 -8.73 8.64 25.93
CA LYS A 247 -9.21 9.33 24.74
C LYS A 247 -10.35 8.56 24.08
N PHE A 248 -11.42 9.27 23.73
CA PHE A 248 -12.48 8.71 22.89
C PHE A 248 -12.00 8.57 21.45
N LEU A 249 -12.51 7.57 20.73
CA LEU A 249 -12.10 7.34 19.34
C LEU A 249 -12.38 8.52 18.41
N ASP A 250 -13.43 9.31 18.68
CA ASP A 250 -13.77 10.52 17.93
C ASP A 250 -12.88 11.73 18.26
N GLU A 251 -12.04 11.64 19.28
CA GLU A 251 -10.98 12.62 19.57
C GLU A 251 -9.68 12.31 18.79
N LEU A 252 -9.60 11.17 18.11
CA LEU A 252 -8.40 10.74 17.39
C LEU A 252 -8.48 11.05 15.90
N SER A 253 -7.33 11.37 15.30
CA SER A 253 -7.17 11.35 13.85
C SER A 253 -6.78 9.93 13.45
N ILE A 254 -7.71 9.18 12.85
CA ILE A 254 -7.53 7.76 12.54
C ILE A 254 -7.42 7.59 11.02
N PRO A 255 -6.31 7.05 10.48
CA PRO A 255 -6.19 6.77 9.05
C PRO A 255 -7.09 5.59 8.67
N GLY A 256 -7.77 5.74 7.52
CA GLY A 256 -8.71 4.77 7.01
C GLY A 256 -8.63 4.60 5.50
N THR A 257 -9.10 3.44 5.02
CA THR A 257 -9.13 3.12 3.58
C THR A 257 -10.57 2.96 3.09
N HIS A 258 -10.85 3.52 1.91
CA HIS A 258 -12.14 3.40 1.20
C HIS A 258 -12.14 2.12 0.36
N ASP A 259 -13.22 1.33 0.42
CA ASP A 259 -13.32 0.04 -0.26
C ASP A 259 -12.04 -0.81 -0.05
N SER A 260 -11.74 -1.10 1.22
CA SER A 260 -10.42 -1.56 1.67
C SER A 260 -9.93 -2.85 1.02
N GLY A 261 -10.82 -3.71 0.52
CA GLY A 261 -10.46 -4.96 -0.15
C GLY A 261 -10.01 -4.81 -1.61
N THR A 262 -10.07 -3.61 -2.21
CA THR A 262 -9.96 -3.41 -3.67
C THR A 262 -8.54 -3.45 -4.23
N CYS A 263 -7.59 -4.08 -3.54
CA CYS A 263 -6.23 -4.29 -4.06
C CYS A 263 -6.21 -5.17 -5.32
N SER A 264 -7.09 -6.17 -5.36
CA SER A 264 -7.28 -7.08 -6.48
C SER A 264 -8.77 -7.33 -6.71
N VAL A 265 -9.20 -7.24 -7.96
CA VAL A 265 -10.61 -7.22 -8.38
C VAL A 265 -10.80 -8.30 -9.44
N ASP A 266 -11.88 -9.07 -9.35
CA ASP A 266 -12.24 -10.08 -10.35
C ASP A 266 -12.60 -9.43 -11.69
N ASN A 267 -12.21 -10.08 -12.80
CA ASN A 267 -12.42 -9.61 -14.18
C ASN A 267 -11.91 -8.18 -14.47
N ASP A 268 -10.95 -7.68 -13.69
CA ASP A 268 -10.27 -6.41 -13.97
C ASP A 268 -9.26 -6.60 -15.11
N THR A 269 -9.67 -6.21 -16.32
CA THR A 269 -8.89 -6.39 -17.55
C THR A 269 -7.69 -5.46 -17.64
N GLU A 270 -7.69 -4.34 -16.91
CA GLU A 270 -6.61 -3.35 -16.94
C GLU A 270 -6.56 -2.58 -15.61
N PRO A 271 -5.84 -3.08 -14.59
CA PRO A 271 -5.67 -2.46 -13.28
C PRO A 271 -5.21 -0.98 -13.32
N GLN A 272 -4.65 -0.53 -14.45
CA GLN A 272 -4.22 0.85 -14.71
C GLN A 272 -5.36 1.83 -14.99
N SER A 273 -6.53 1.31 -15.37
CA SER A 273 -7.74 2.08 -15.69
C SER A 273 -8.96 1.65 -14.86
N SER A 274 -8.75 0.75 -13.90
CA SER A 274 -9.79 0.20 -13.05
C SER A 274 -10.46 1.30 -12.25
N GLN A 275 -11.69 1.64 -12.63
CA GLN A 275 -12.56 2.54 -11.86
C GLN A 275 -12.99 1.91 -10.52
N VAL A 276 -12.66 0.63 -10.31
CA VAL A 276 -13.07 -0.18 -9.17
C VAL A 276 -11.93 -0.30 -8.13
N LYS A 277 -10.68 -0.30 -8.56
CA LYS A 277 -9.52 -0.38 -7.67
C LYS A 277 -9.30 0.92 -6.89
N CYS A 278 -9.41 0.85 -5.55
CA CYS A 278 -9.17 2.00 -4.66
C CYS A 278 -7.89 1.87 -3.82
N GLN A 279 -7.35 0.66 -3.66
CA GLN A 279 -6.20 0.38 -2.79
C GLN A 279 -5.04 -0.24 -3.57
N GLN A 280 -3.80 0.07 -3.18
CA GLN A 280 -2.62 -0.55 -3.77
C GLN A 280 -2.16 -1.81 -3.03
N ASP A 281 -2.65 -2.00 -1.80
CA ASP A 281 -2.18 -3.01 -0.86
C ASP A 281 -3.34 -3.79 -0.24
N TYR A 282 -3.11 -5.07 0.06
CA TYR A 282 -4.13 -5.92 0.69
C TYR A 282 -4.35 -5.51 2.15
N ILE A 283 -5.53 -5.84 2.72
CA ILE A 283 -5.91 -5.53 4.10
C ILE A 283 -4.81 -5.88 5.13
N PRO A 284 -4.13 -7.05 5.06
CA PRO A 284 -3.00 -7.32 5.93
C PRO A 284 -1.94 -6.22 5.86
N THR A 285 -1.47 -5.84 4.68
CA THR A 285 -0.47 -4.77 4.51
C THR A 285 -0.98 -3.41 5.00
N GLN A 286 -2.26 -3.08 4.77
CA GLN A 286 -2.84 -1.83 5.28
C GLN A 286 -2.78 -1.72 6.82
N LEU A 287 -3.05 -2.82 7.55
CA LEU A 287 -2.93 -2.85 9.02
C LEU A 287 -1.51 -2.49 9.47
N LEU A 288 -0.55 -2.92 8.70
CA LEU A 288 0.88 -2.81 8.91
C LEU A 288 1.39 -1.40 8.56
N GLU A 289 0.71 -0.72 7.64
CA GLU A 289 0.90 0.71 7.32
C GLU A 289 0.25 1.65 8.36
N GLY A 290 -0.38 1.11 9.40
CA GLY A 290 -1.01 1.89 10.46
C GLY A 290 -2.48 2.24 10.21
N ILE A 291 -3.09 1.71 9.14
CA ILE A 291 -4.54 1.87 8.89
C ILE A 291 -5.34 1.20 10.01
N ARG A 292 -6.35 1.91 10.53
CA ARG A 292 -7.20 1.44 11.62
C ARG A 292 -8.69 1.58 11.35
N TYR A 293 -9.07 2.18 10.23
CA TYR A 293 -10.44 2.24 9.76
C TYR A 293 -10.56 1.56 8.40
N PHE A 294 -11.48 0.61 8.28
CA PHE A 294 -11.68 -0.19 7.07
C PHE A 294 -13.12 -0.12 6.60
N ASP A 295 -13.34 0.29 5.34
CA ASP A 295 -14.63 0.24 4.65
C ASP A 295 -14.77 -1.11 3.94
N ILE A 296 -15.60 -1.99 4.50
CA ILE A 296 -15.81 -3.35 4.03
C ILE A 296 -17.22 -3.48 3.48
N ARG A 297 -17.32 -3.77 2.18
CA ARG A 297 -18.59 -3.91 1.48
C ARG A 297 -18.88 -5.36 1.17
N LEU A 298 -20.11 -5.78 1.46
CA LEU A 298 -20.53 -7.16 1.38
C LEU A 298 -21.48 -7.40 0.21
N GLY A 299 -21.21 -8.49 -0.50
CA GLY A 299 -22.08 -9.09 -1.51
C GLY A 299 -22.91 -10.25 -0.97
N LYS A 300 -23.19 -11.24 -1.82
CA LYS A 300 -24.05 -12.39 -1.47
C LYS A 300 -23.31 -13.50 -0.72
N GLY A 301 -24.10 -14.33 -0.04
CA GLY A 301 -23.65 -15.58 0.59
C GLY A 301 -23.78 -15.58 2.12
N ASP A 302 -23.73 -16.77 2.73
CA ASP A 302 -23.73 -16.94 4.19
C ASP A 302 -22.41 -16.53 4.83
N ASP A 303 -21.32 -16.68 4.07
CA ASP A 303 -20.04 -16.00 4.29
C ASP A 303 -19.84 -15.04 3.12
N PRO A 304 -20.35 -13.80 3.25
CA PRO A 304 -20.47 -12.88 2.12
C PRO A 304 -19.12 -12.63 1.44
N GLY A 305 -19.12 -12.65 0.12
CA GLY A 305 -17.97 -12.15 -0.64
C GLY A 305 -17.80 -10.65 -0.41
N ILE A 306 -16.56 -10.17 -0.45
CA ILE A 306 -16.25 -8.74 -0.44
C ILE A 306 -16.30 -8.23 -1.87
N ASP A 307 -16.93 -7.08 -2.09
CA ASP A 307 -17.17 -6.52 -3.42
C ASP A 307 -16.95 -4.99 -3.48
N HIS A 308 -16.94 -4.48 -4.70
CA HIS A 308 -17.10 -3.06 -4.99
C HIS A 308 -18.03 -2.93 -6.20
N GLY A 309 -19.32 -2.70 -5.94
CA GLY A 309 -20.36 -2.78 -6.97
C GLY A 309 -20.50 -4.22 -7.47
N ASP A 310 -20.50 -4.39 -8.79
CA ASP A 310 -20.70 -5.71 -9.42
C ASP A 310 -19.46 -6.61 -9.40
N TYR A 311 -18.34 -6.12 -8.85
CA TYR A 311 -17.05 -6.81 -8.89
C TYR A 311 -16.67 -7.36 -7.52
N TYR A 312 -16.47 -8.68 -7.44
CA TYR A 312 -15.95 -9.32 -6.25
C TYR A 312 -14.43 -9.19 -6.15
N LEU A 313 -13.94 -9.09 -4.92
CA LEU A 313 -12.54 -8.81 -4.63
C LEU A 313 -11.80 -10.11 -4.36
N LEU A 314 -10.53 -10.13 -4.75
CA LEU A 314 -9.68 -11.30 -4.60
C LEU A 314 -8.71 -11.08 -3.43
N LYS A 315 -8.45 -12.17 -2.72
CA LYS A 315 -7.29 -12.29 -1.85
C LYS A 315 -6.02 -12.43 -2.68
N LYS A 316 -4.91 -12.39 -1.97
CA LYS A 316 -3.55 -12.54 -2.51
C LYS A 316 -3.31 -13.86 -3.25
N ASP A 317 -4.03 -14.91 -2.89
CA ASP A 317 -3.98 -16.23 -3.53
C ASP A 317 -4.92 -16.35 -4.75
N ALA A 318 -5.48 -15.23 -5.22
CA ALA A 318 -6.43 -15.11 -6.33
C ALA A 318 -7.79 -15.80 -6.09
N TYR A 319 -8.07 -16.26 -4.86
CA TYR A 319 -9.42 -16.68 -4.48
C TYR A 319 -10.28 -15.50 -4.06
N PHE A 320 -11.60 -15.63 -4.19
CA PHE A 320 -12.53 -14.64 -3.68
C PHE A 320 -12.32 -14.39 -2.19
N MET A 321 -12.29 -13.11 -1.83
CA MET A 321 -12.23 -12.66 -0.44
C MET A 321 -13.62 -12.72 0.16
N HIS A 322 -13.72 -13.37 1.31
CA HIS A 322 -14.96 -13.43 2.09
C HIS A 322 -14.84 -12.66 3.40
N LEU A 323 -15.98 -12.41 4.04
CA LEU A 323 -16.04 -11.77 5.35
C LEU A 323 -15.17 -12.51 6.37
N SER A 324 -15.22 -13.85 6.40
CA SER A 324 -14.41 -14.66 7.30
C SER A 324 -12.90 -14.42 7.17
N ASP A 325 -12.41 -14.18 5.95
CA ASP A 325 -11.00 -13.87 5.70
C ASP A 325 -10.60 -12.53 6.33
N VAL A 326 -11.42 -11.50 6.14
CA VAL A 326 -11.20 -10.16 6.71
C VAL A 326 -11.16 -10.23 8.24
N ILE A 327 -12.10 -10.96 8.85
CA ILE A 327 -12.12 -11.17 10.29
C ILE A 327 -10.87 -11.93 10.76
N GLY A 328 -10.41 -12.92 9.98
CA GLY A 328 -9.16 -13.63 10.23
C GLY A 328 -7.93 -12.72 10.27
N TYR A 329 -7.82 -11.79 9.31
CA TYR A 329 -6.74 -10.79 9.28
C TYR A 329 -6.78 -9.88 10.51
N PHE A 330 -7.95 -9.33 10.84
CA PHE A 330 -8.12 -8.44 11.98
C PHE A 330 -7.84 -9.13 13.31
N LYS A 331 -8.36 -10.34 13.49
CA LYS A 331 -8.14 -11.14 14.70
C LYS A 331 -6.65 -11.43 14.90
N THR A 332 -5.94 -11.79 13.84
CA THR A 332 -4.51 -12.09 13.97
C THR A 332 -3.72 -10.82 14.31
N PHE A 333 -3.99 -9.72 13.63
CA PHE A 333 -3.34 -8.44 13.91
C PHE A 333 -3.56 -7.97 15.35
N LEU A 334 -4.80 -8.03 15.85
CA LEU A 334 -5.14 -7.61 17.22
C LEU A 334 -4.54 -8.54 18.30
N ASN A 335 -4.41 -9.83 18.02
CA ASN A 335 -3.75 -10.78 18.92
C ASN A 335 -2.26 -10.47 19.05
N GLU A 336 -1.61 -10.11 17.95
CA GLU A 336 -0.18 -9.76 17.92
C GLU A 336 0.09 -8.36 18.48
N ASN A 337 -0.88 -7.45 18.33
CA ASN A 337 -0.78 -6.04 18.68
C ASN A 337 -1.94 -5.63 19.59
N PRO A 338 -1.99 -6.12 20.84
CA PRO A 338 -3.12 -5.93 21.74
C PRO A 338 -3.32 -4.48 22.19
N THR A 339 -2.36 -3.60 21.90
CA THR A 339 -2.50 -2.16 22.13
C THR A 339 -3.37 -1.49 21.07
N GLU A 340 -3.59 -2.11 19.92
CA GLU A 340 -4.31 -1.48 18.80
C GLU A 340 -5.80 -1.77 18.87
N ALA A 341 -6.61 -0.95 18.20
CA ALA A 341 -8.04 -1.14 18.04
C ALA A 341 -8.42 -0.89 16.58
N LEU A 342 -9.35 -1.67 16.03
CA LEU A 342 -9.79 -1.52 14.63
C LEU A 342 -11.21 -0.96 14.58
N ILE A 343 -11.51 -0.19 13.54
CA ILE A 343 -12.85 0.27 13.19
C ILE A 343 -13.22 -0.37 11.87
N MET A 344 -14.31 -1.13 11.87
CA MET A 344 -14.83 -1.79 10.67
C MET A 344 -16.17 -1.16 10.32
N LEU A 345 -16.19 -0.41 9.22
CA LEU A 345 -17.43 0.01 8.59
C LEU A 345 -17.92 -1.13 7.69
N VAL A 346 -19.19 -1.47 7.85
CA VAL A 346 -19.85 -2.52 7.07
C VAL A 346 -21.01 -1.92 6.30
N SER A 347 -21.03 -2.14 4.98
CA SER A 347 -22.18 -1.84 4.14
C SER A 347 -22.48 -2.96 3.16
N ARG A 348 -23.64 -2.89 2.53
CA ARG A 348 -23.92 -3.64 1.30
C ARG A 348 -23.07 -3.04 0.18
N GLY A 349 -22.42 -3.85 -0.65
CA GLY A 349 -21.63 -3.33 -1.78
C GLY A 349 -22.33 -3.40 -3.12
N ASN A 350 -23.36 -4.22 -3.25
CA ASN A 350 -24.31 -4.24 -4.36
C ASN A 350 -25.71 -4.64 -3.90
N ASP A 351 -26.62 -4.82 -4.86
CA ASP A 351 -27.99 -5.24 -4.63
C ASP A 351 -28.17 -6.77 -4.50
N GLU A 352 -27.10 -7.57 -4.64
CA GLU A 352 -27.16 -9.01 -4.36
C GLU A 352 -27.23 -9.31 -2.86
N ALA A 353 -26.59 -8.47 -2.03
CA ALA A 353 -26.72 -8.51 -0.59
C ALA A 353 -28.04 -7.85 -0.15
N THR A 354 -28.74 -8.44 0.81
CA THR A 354 -29.92 -7.83 1.46
C THR A 354 -29.59 -7.44 2.90
N ASP A 355 -30.38 -6.53 3.47
CA ASP A 355 -30.26 -6.18 4.89
C ASP A 355 -30.38 -7.42 5.80
N GLU A 356 -31.26 -8.37 5.47
CA GLU A 356 -31.42 -9.62 6.22
C GLU A 356 -30.23 -10.58 6.06
N SER A 357 -29.68 -10.73 4.84
CA SER A 357 -28.52 -11.60 4.63
C SER A 357 -27.27 -11.06 5.32
N VAL A 358 -27.04 -9.74 5.24
CA VAL A 358 -25.92 -9.10 5.95
C VAL A 358 -26.10 -9.21 7.46
N THR A 359 -27.32 -8.96 7.98
CA THR A 359 -27.62 -9.14 9.41
C THR A 359 -27.34 -10.59 9.84
N THR A 360 -27.78 -11.57 9.06
CA THR A 360 -27.60 -13.00 9.40
C THR A 360 -26.13 -13.42 9.38
N ALA A 361 -25.39 -13.02 8.34
CA ALA A 361 -23.96 -13.32 8.22
C ALA A 361 -23.15 -12.69 9.36
N PHE A 362 -23.43 -11.41 9.70
CA PHE A 362 -22.72 -10.76 10.80
C PHE A 362 -23.12 -11.30 12.18
N ALA A 363 -24.37 -11.71 12.39
CA ALA A 363 -24.77 -12.38 13.64
C ALA A 363 -23.89 -13.62 13.89
N LYS A 364 -23.68 -14.44 12.85
CA LYS A 364 -22.78 -15.60 12.92
C LYS A 364 -21.35 -15.21 13.28
N VAL A 365 -20.82 -14.14 12.67
CA VAL A 365 -19.47 -13.63 13.00
C VAL A 365 -19.37 -13.21 14.47
N LEU A 366 -20.40 -12.55 15.01
CA LEU A 366 -20.47 -12.13 16.40
C LEU A 366 -20.57 -13.33 17.35
N ASP A 367 -21.39 -14.33 17.01
CA ASP A 367 -21.53 -15.58 17.76
C ASP A 367 -20.20 -16.35 17.82
N ASP A 368 -19.49 -16.45 16.69
CA ASP A 368 -18.20 -17.14 16.59
C ASP A 368 -17.05 -16.36 17.27
N ASN A 369 -17.22 -15.05 17.51
CA ASN A 369 -16.19 -14.17 18.07
C ASN A 369 -16.71 -13.24 19.18
N PRO A 370 -17.25 -13.77 20.29
CA PRO A 370 -18.05 -13.02 21.27
C PRO A 370 -17.29 -11.93 22.05
N LYS A 371 -15.95 -11.94 21.99
CA LYS A 371 -15.08 -10.94 22.66
C LYS A 371 -14.35 -10.01 21.70
N LEU A 372 -14.39 -10.31 20.40
CA LEU A 372 -13.61 -9.60 19.40
C LEU A 372 -14.23 -8.25 19.05
N PHE A 373 -15.56 -8.16 19.10
CA PHE A 373 -16.27 -6.95 18.69
C PHE A 373 -16.73 -6.12 19.88
N TYR A 374 -16.58 -4.81 19.72
CA TYR A 374 -17.30 -3.82 20.50
C TYR A 374 -18.56 -3.42 19.72
N THR A 375 -19.72 -3.74 20.28
CA THR A 375 -21.01 -3.56 19.59
C THR A 375 -21.98 -2.66 20.36
N SER A 376 -21.51 -1.91 21.35
CA SER A 376 -22.32 -0.88 22.01
C SER A 376 -22.54 0.31 21.08
N SER A 377 -23.65 1.03 21.26
CA SER A 377 -24.03 2.20 20.47
C SER A 377 -23.41 3.52 20.95
N ARG A 378 -22.55 3.49 21.98
CA ARG A 378 -21.78 4.67 22.42
C ARG A 378 -20.40 4.69 21.78
N ILE A 379 -19.86 5.89 21.58
CA ILE A 379 -18.46 6.06 21.19
C ILE A 379 -17.58 5.59 22.36
N PRO A 380 -16.68 4.61 22.16
CA PRO A 380 -15.83 4.09 23.21
C PRO A 380 -14.59 4.96 23.43
N THR A 381 -14.02 4.84 24.64
CA THR A 381 -12.61 5.21 24.88
C THR A 381 -11.67 4.18 24.26
N LEU A 382 -10.45 4.56 23.93
CA LEU A 382 -9.43 3.66 23.38
C LEU A 382 -9.20 2.46 24.31
N HIS A 383 -9.14 2.68 25.63
CA HIS A 383 -9.02 1.63 26.65
C HIS A 383 -10.06 0.50 26.48
N GLU A 384 -11.31 0.85 26.19
CA GLU A 384 -12.41 -0.12 26.12
C GLU A 384 -12.33 -1.03 24.88
N VAL A 385 -11.57 -0.62 23.87
CA VAL A 385 -11.54 -1.24 22.54
C VAL A 385 -10.17 -1.70 22.07
N ARG A 386 -9.11 -1.50 22.86
CA ARG A 386 -7.83 -2.18 22.60
C ARG A 386 -8.03 -3.69 22.50
N GLY A 387 -7.46 -4.30 21.46
CA GLY A 387 -7.66 -5.72 21.12
C GLY A 387 -9.02 -6.05 20.49
N LYS A 388 -9.85 -5.05 20.13
CA LYS A 388 -11.20 -5.25 19.58
C LYS A 388 -11.44 -4.53 18.26
N ILE A 389 -12.52 -4.93 17.60
CA ILE A 389 -13.09 -4.30 16.41
C ILE A 389 -14.33 -3.51 16.82
N VAL A 390 -14.34 -2.20 16.57
CA VAL A 390 -15.53 -1.35 16.71
C VAL A 390 -16.36 -1.45 15.44
N LEU A 391 -17.60 -1.93 15.57
CA LEU A 391 -18.51 -2.08 14.45
C LEU A 391 -19.26 -0.77 14.15
N LEU A 392 -19.13 -0.29 12.91
CA LEU A 392 -19.96 0.75 12.31
C LEU A 392 -20.82 0.10 11.23
N ARG A 393 -22.14 0.30 11.26
CA ARG A 393 -23.04 -0.31 10.26
C ARG A 393 -23.73 0.73 9.38
N ARG A 394 -23.71 0.47 8.07
CA ARG A 394 -24.46 1.19 7.02
C ARG A 394 -25.49 0.29 6.32
N PHE A 395 -26.04 -0.68 7.05
CA PHE A 395 -27.15 -1.53 6.61
C PHE A 395 -28.23 -1.57 7.70
N ARG A 396 -29.49 -1.80 7.31
CA ARG A 396 -30.59 -1.90 8.27
C ARG A 396 -30.63 -3.29 8.86
N LEU A 397 -31.09 -3.39 10.11
CA LEU A 397 -31.26 -4.67 10.77
C LEU A 397 -32.57 -5.31 10.32
N ALA A 398 -32.51 -6.54 9.80
CA ALA A 398 -33.67 -7.28 9.32
C ALA A 398 -33.51 -8.79 9.57
N GLY A 399 -34.65 -9.50 9.57
CA GLY A 399 -34.69 -10.96 9.79
C GLY A 399 -34.69 -11.37 11.26
N ASN A 400 -34.52 -12.67 11.49
CA ASN A 400 -34.68 -13.26 12.83
C ASN A 400 -33.47 -13.06 13.75
N SER A 401 -32.29 -12.73 13.20
CA SER A 401 -31.05 -12.59 13.97
C SER A 401 -30.91 -11.23 14.70
N VAL A 402 -31.83 -10.29 14.46
CA VAL A 402 -31.74 -8.90 14.96
C VAL A 402 -31.68 -8.83 16.48
N SER A 403 -32.51 -9.61 17.18
CA SER A 403 -32.64 -9.55 18.65
C SER A 403 -31.51 -10.24 19.40
N GLY A 404 -30.65 -11.00 18.71
CA GLY A 404 -29.57 -11.77 19.34
C GLY A 404 -28.38 -10.92 19.79
N HIS A 405 -28.24 -9.70 19.26
CA HIS A 405 -27.02 -8.91 19.41
C HIS A 405 -27.30 -7.41 19.56
N THR A 406 -26.33 -6.70 20.14
CA THR A 406 -26.14 -5.27 19.90
C THR A 406 -25.31 -5.08 18.62
N TRP A 407 -25.55 -4.01 17.88
CA TRP A 407 -25.11 -3.87 16.48
C TRP A 407 -24.19 -2.67 16.21
N GLY A 408 -23.43 -2.25 17.23
CA GLY A 408 -22.46 -1.17 17.11
C GLY A 408 -23.09 0.19 16.85
N LEU A 409 -22.32 1.05 16.20
CA LEU A 409 -22.70 2.42 15.85
C LEU A 409 -23.53 2.43 14.56
N ASP A 410 -24.74 3.00 14.63
CA ASP A 410 -25.67 3.06 13.51
C ASP A 410 -25.41 4.27 12.60
N LEU A 411 -25.04 3.97 11.36
CA LEU A 411 -24.81 4.96 10.31
C LEU A 411 -25.75 4.72 9.11
N THR A 412 -26.90 4.09 9.29
CA THR A 412 -27.86 3.84 8.19
C THR A 412 -28.38 5.12 7.54
N GLU A 413 -28.52 6.21 8.30
CA GLU A 413 -28.92 7.53 7.79
C GLU A 413 -27.75 8.38 7.29
N TRP A 414 -26.57 7.78 7.07
CA TRP A 414 -25.35 8.48 6.66
C TRP A 414 -25.55 9.39 5.45
N ASP A 415 -26.15 8.88 4.38
CA ASP A 415 -26.30 9.63 3.14
C ASP A 415 -27.29 10.80 3.28
N ASP A 416 -28.34 10.62 4.08
CA ASP A 416 -29.34 11.67 4.33
C ASP A 416 -28.78 12.75 5.25
N LYS A 417 -28.01 12.38 6.28
CA LYS A 417 -27.33 13.33 7.18
C LYS A 417 -26.27 14.15 6.44
N ILE A 418 -25.55 13.56 5.50
CA ILE A 418 -24.58 14.28 4.66
C ILE A 418 -25.28 15.30 3.75
N LYS A 419 -26.37 14.88 3.09
CA LYS A 419 -27.17 15.81 2.25
C LYS A 419 -27.71 16.98 3.06
N ALA A 420 -28.11 16.76 4.32
CA ALA A 420 -28.64 17.80 5.20
C ALA A 420 -27.57 18.75 5.78
N HIS A 421 -26.29 18.34 5.78
CA HIS A 421 -25.19 19.07 6.42
C HIS A 421 -24.02 19.37 5.46
N SER A 422 -24.31 19.79 4.22
CA SER A 422 -23.28 20.13 3.23
C SER A 422 -22.27 21.19 3.69
N ASP A 423 -22.62 21.99 4.71
CA ASP A 423 -21.85 23.14 5.21
C ASP A 423 -21.47 23.08 6.71
N SER A 424 -21.69 21.97 7.44
CA SER A 424 -21.49 21.92 8.91
C SER A 424 -20.15 21.34 9.36
N ALA A 425 -19.56 21.94 10.42
CA ALA A 425 -18.26 21.60 11.00
C ALA A 425 -18.32 20.69 12.25
N THR A 426 -19.49 20.13 12.58
CA THR A 426 -19.66 19.14 13.67
C THR A 426 -19.88 17.76 13.04
N MET A 427 -18.92 16.85 13.22
CA MET A 427 -18.68 15.64 12.40
C MET A 427 -18.71 15.96 10.89
N CYS A 428 -17.63 16.57 10.41
CA CYS A 428 -17.48 16.97 9.02
C CYS A 428 -17.17 15.74 8.16
N VAL A 429 -18.20 15.03 7.70
CA VAL A 429 -18.04 13.92 6.76
C VAL A 429 -18.16 14.47 5.33
N ARG A 430 -17.06 14.46 4.58
CA ARG A 430 -17.02 14.90 3.18
C ARG A 430 -16.67 13.76 2.22
N PRO A 431 -17.63 12.95 1.76
CA PRO A 431 -17.39 12.08 0.61
C PRO A 431 -17.46 12.95 -0.65
N ARG A 432 -16.30 13.40 -1.14
CA ARG A 432 -16.21 13.84 -2.54
C ARG A 432 -16.01 12.59 -3.39
N ARG A 433 -17.10 11.90 -3.75
CA ARG A 433 -17.08 11.07 -4.95
C ARG A 433 -17.06 12.04 -6.14
N ALA A 434 -16.03 11.96 -6.96
CA ALA A 434 -16.05 12.65 -8.25
C ALA A 434 -17.25 12.08 -9.02
N GLY A 435 -18.20 12.95 -9.36
CA GLY A 435 -19.21 12.58 -10.35
C GLY A 435 -18.48 12.25 -11.65
N LEU A 436 -18.87 11.12 -12.26
CA LEU A 436 -18.46 10.72 -13.59
C LEU A 436 -18.64 11.86 -14.60
#